data_AF-A0A7S2CH99-F1
#
_entry.id   AF-A0A7S2CH99-F1
#
_cell.length_a   1.000
_cell.length_b   1.000
_cell.length_c   1.000
_cell.angle_alpha   90.00
_cell.angle_beta   90.00
_cell.angle_gamma   90.00
#
_symmetry.space_group_name_H-M   'P 1'
#
loop_
_entity.id
_entity.type
_entity.pdbx_description
1 polymer ?
#
loop_
_entity_poly.entity_id
_entity_poly.type
_entity_poly.pdbx_seq_one_letter_code
_entity_poly.pdbx_strand_id
1 'polypeptide(L)'
;VQETRDMFWGVFAGGKDFAKRSSMWDLIFMGWRWGRDEQLVTVVLRWLMQLLMNFTLGLIGALFVFVWRLWGLIAAYKPDPLTAAMYFGAAALSATVCVMSYLALMYAAAAGTVGVVGKALVD
;
A
#
# COMPACT_ATOMS: atom_id res chain seq x y z
N VAL A 1 -8.48 -4.33 -22.15
CA VAL A 1 -7.93 -5.15 -21.02
C VAL A 1 -6.47 -4.79 -20.71
N GLN A 2 -5.58 -4.81 -21.70
CA GLN A 2 -4.17 -4.48 -21.49
C GLN A 2 -3.98 -3.04 -20.98
N GLU A 3 -4.66 -2.06 -21.58
CA GLU A 3 -4.62 -0.67 -21.13
C GLU A 3 -5.06 -0.47 -19.67
N THR A 4 -6.17 -1.10 -19.26
CA THR A 4 -6.64 -1.10 -17.86
C THR A 4 -5.62 -1.69 -16.90
N ARG A 5 -4.93 -2.76 -17.33
CA ARG A 5 -3.88 -3.42 -16.54
C ARG A 5 -2.65 -2.53 -16.41
N ASP A 6 -2.23 -1.88 -17.49
CA ASP A 6 -1.08 -0.98 -17.49
C ASP A 6 -1.37 0.27 -16.64
N MET A 7 -2.60 0.78 -16.71
CA MET A 7 -3.10 1.83 -15.81
C MET A 7 -3.09 1.38 -14.35
N PHE A 8 -3.57 0.17 -14.03
CA PHE A 8 -3.52 -0.37 -12.67
C PHE A 8 -2.09 -0.41 -12.15
N TRP A 9 -1.15 -1.00 -12.91
CA TRP A 9 0.25 -1.10 -12.49
C TRP A 9 0.93 0.27 -12.36
N GLY A 10 0.60 1.23 -13.22
CA GLY A 10 1.09 2.60 -13.12
C GLY A 10 0.62 3.28 -11.84
N VAL A 11 -0.67 3.16 -11.50
CA VAL A 11 -1.23 3.76 -10.27
C VAL A 11 -0.72 3.01 -9.02
N PHE A 12 -0.59 1.69 -9.08
CA PHE A 12 -0.04 0.88 -8.00
C PHE A 12 1.44 1.17 -7.72
N ALA A 13 2.25 1.33 -8.77
CA ALA A 13 3.64 1.78 -8.66
C ALA A 13 3.72 3.17 -8.03
N GLY A 14 2.88 4.11 -8.50
CA GLY A 14 2.78 5.45 -7.93
C GLY A 14 2.43 5.45 -6.44
N GLY A 15 1.48 4.62 -6.00
CA GLY A 15 1.13 4.46 -4.59
C GLY A 15 2.28 3.93 -3.73
N LYS A 16 3.05 2.96 -4.24
CA LYS A 16 4.26 2.45 -3.56
C LYS A 16 5.36 3.51 -3.48
N ASP A 17 5.58 4.26 -4.55
CA ASP A 17 6.61 5.30 -4.57
C ASP A 17 6.26 6.46 -3.65
N PHE A 18 4.98 6.83 -3.56
CA PHE A 18 4.48 7.76 -2.55
C PHE A 18 4.76 7.24 -1.14
N ALA A 19 4.38 6.00 -0.84
CA ALA A 19 4.60 5.40 0.47
C ALA A 19 6.09 5.37 0.85
N LYS A 20 6.97 4.97 -0.07
CA LYS A 20 8.42 4.98 0.14
C LYS A 20 8.96 6.39 0.43
N ARG A 21 8.53 7.39 -0.34
CA ARG A 21 8.96 8.79 -0.12
C ARG A 21 8.46 9.31 1.23
N SER A 22 7.20 9.06 1.58
CA SER A 22 6.63 9.44 2.87
C SER A 22 7.40 8.79 4.02
N SER A 23 7.65 7.48 3.93
CA SER A 23 8.45 6.76 4.93
C SER A 23 9.89 7.27 5.00
N MET A 24 10.52 7.62 3.86
CA MET A 24 11.87 8.19 3.87
C MET A 24 11.90 9.51 4.66
N TRP A 25 10.93 10.40 4.43
CA TRP A 25 10.81 11.64 5.18
C TRP A 25 10.57 11.40 6.66
N ASP A 26 9.65 10.50 7.01
CA ASP A 26 9.36 10.16 8.41
C ASP A 26 10.59 9.63 9.14
N LEU A 27 11.36 8.74 8.50
CA LEU A 27 12.59 8.17 9.07
C LEU A 27 13.66 9.24 9.29
N ILE A 28 13.84 10.18 8.35
CA ILE A 28 14.79 11.28 8.48
C ILE A 28 14.41 12.19 9.66
N PHE A 29 13.14 12.61 9.75
CA PHE A 29 12.71 13.50 10.81
C PHE A 29 12.64 12.83 12.18
N MET A 30 12.39 11.53 12.25
CA MET A 30 12.47 10.77 13.50
C MET A 30 13.89 10.48 13.93
N GLY A 31 14.79 10.18 12.99
CA GLY A 31 16.22 10.03 13.27
C GLY A 31 16.82 11.33 13.79
N TRP A 32 16.38 12.48 13.27
CA TRP A 32 16.78 13.79 13.79
C TRP A 32 16.29 14.05 15.23
N ARG A 33 15.14 13.50 15.62
CA ARG A 33 14.56 13.63 16.97
C ARG A 33 14.99 12.52 17.92
N TRP A 34 15.96 11.69 17.54
CA TRP A 34 16.42 10.56 18.36
C TRP A 34 17.02 11.07 19.69
N GLY A 35 16.38 10.73 20.80
CA GLY A 35 16.91 10.94 22.15
C GLY A 35 17.92 9.85 22.52
N ARG A 36 19.06 10.25 23.10
CA ARG A 36 20.20 9.34 23.37
C ARG A 36 19.85 8.13 24.27
N ASP A 37 18.73 8.20 24.99
CA ASP A 37 18.26 7.21 25.97
C ASP A 37 17.14 6.28 25.46
N GLU A 38 16.73 6.37 24.18
CA GLU A 38 15.66 5.54 23.62
C GLU A 38 16.16 4.13 23.26
N GLN A 39 15.47 3.08 23.74
CA GLN A 39 15.82 1.68 23.43
C GLN A 39 15.65 1.41 21.92
N LEU A 40 16.70 0.90 21.28
CA LEU A 40 16.77 0.66 19.83
C LEU A 40 15.58 -0.14 19.28
N VAL A 41 15.11 -1.14 20.04
CA VAL A 41 13.95 -1.97 19.67
C VAL A 41 12.67 -1.13 19.57
N THR A 42 12.41 -0.25 20.55
CA THR A 42 11.23 0.62 20.55
C THR A 42 11.24 1.58 19.35
N VAL A 43 12.42 2.09 18.98
CA VAL A 43 12.54 2.99 17.83
C VAL A 43 12.29 2.26 16.51
N VAL A 44 12.85 1.06 16.35
CA VAL A 44 12.63 0.24 15.14
C VAL A 44 11.16 -0.17 15.01
N LEU A 45 10.50 -0.54 16.11
CA LEU A 45 9.06 -0.85 16.09
C LEU A 45 8.21 0.36 15.70
N ARG A 46 8.53 1.55 16.21
CA ARG A 46 7.84 2.79 15.83
C ARG A 46 7.98 3.07 14.33
N TRP A 47 9.19 2.94 13.80
CA TRP A 47 9.47 3.10 12.37
C TRP A 47 8.73 2.08 11.51
N LEU A 48 8.69 0.82 11.95
CA LEU A 48 7.95 -0.24 11.26
C LEU A 48 6.45 0.08 11.18
N MET A 49 5.86 0.56 12.29
CA MET A 49 4.46 0.95 12.32
C MET A 49 4.14 2.14 11.41
N GLN A 50 4.99 3.17 11.37
CA GLN A 50 4.83 4.27 10.42
C GLN A 50 4.99 3.84 8.97
N LEU A 51 5.94 2.95 8.68
CA LEU A 51 6.09 2.39 7.34
C LEU A 51 4.81 1.66 6.91
N LEU A 52 4.24 0.81 7.77
CA LEU A 52 2.98 0.13 7.49
C LEU A 52 1.84 1.12 7.23
N MET A 53 1.71 2.16 8.05
CA MET A 53 0.68 3.18 7.86
C MET A 53 0.82 3.94 6.53
N ASN A 54 2.05 4.33 6.17
CA ASN A 54 2.31 5.03 4.91
C ASN A 54 2.03 4.15 3.69
N PHE A 55 2.38 2.87 3.75
CA PHE A 55 2.04 1.92 2.69
C PHE A 55 0.53 1.68 2.58
N THR A 56 -0.17 1.58 3.71
CA THR A 56 -1.63 1.49 3.74
C THR A 56 -2.27 2.70 3.07
N LEU A 57 -1.87 3.91 3.43
CA LEU A 57 -2.38 5.15 2.82
C LEU A 57 -2.03 5.25 1.33
N GLY A 58 -0.80 4.92 0.94
CA GLY A 58 -0.35 4.97 -0.44
C GLY A 58 -1.09 3.97 -1.35
N LEU A 59 -1.31 2.75 -0.88
CA LEU A 59 -1.95 1.69 -1.67
C LEU A 59 -3.48 1.80 -1.69
N ILE A 60 -4.11 2.18 -0.58
CA ILE A 60 -5.54 2.49 -0.55
C ILE A 60 -5.83 3.73 -1.41
N GLY A 61 -4.99 4.77 -1.32
CA GLY A 61 -5.09 5.94 -2.19
C GLY A 61 -4.94 5.58 -3.67
N ALA A 62 -3.99 4.71 -4.01
CA ALA A 62 -3.84 4.18 -5.36
C ALA A 62 -5.09 3.42 -5.84
N LEU A 63 -5.72 2.63 -4.97
CA LEU A 63 -6.97 1.93 -5.29
C LEU A 63 -8.08 2.92 -5.64
N PHE A 64 -8.30 3.96 -4.83
CA PHE A 64 -9.30 4.98 -5.12
C PHE A 64 -9.03 5.70 -6.45
N VAL A 65 -7.77 6.07 -6.72
CA VAL A 65 -7.38 6.68 -7.99
C VAL A 65 -7.63 5.73 -9.16
N PHE A 66 -7.32 4.44 -9.02
CA PHE A 66 -7.57 3.44 -10.05
C PHE A 66 -9.07 3.32 -10.36
N VAL A 67 -9.92 3.18 -9.34
CA VAL A 67 -11.38 3.07 -9.51
C VAL A 67 -11.95 4.32 -10.20
N TRP A 68 -11.48 5.50 -9.82
CA TRP A 68 -11.88 6.76 -10.47
C TRP A 68 -11.47 6.81 -11.95
N ARG A 69 -10.22 6.46 -12.26
CA ARG A 69 -9.72 6.44 -13.64
C ARG A 69 -10.35 5.36 -14.50
N LEU A 70 -10.67 4.21 -13.90
CA LEU A 70 -11.35 3.09 -14.55
C LEU A 70 -12.71 3.53 -15.12
N TRP A 71 -13.47 4.33 -14.38
CA TRP A 71 -14.72 4.89 -14.88
C TRP A 71 -14.51 5.72 -16.15
N GLY A 72 -13.52 6.62 -16.14
CA GLY A 72 -13.17 7.44 -17.30
C GLY A 72 -12.74 6.62 -18.51
N LEU A 73 -11.94 5.57 -18.29
CA LEU A 73 -11.48 4.67 -19.34
C LEU A 73 -12.64 3.90 -19.98
N ILE A 74 -13.56 3.36 -19.17
CA ILE A 74 -14.74 2.63 -19.68
C ILE A 74 -15.66 3.56 -20.48
N ALA A 75 -15.90 4.77 -19.97
CA ALA A 75 -16.75 5.76 -20.63
C ALA A 75 -16.23 6.15 -22.03
N ALA A 76 -14.91 6.15 -22.23
CA ALA A 76 -14.29 6.48 -23.52
C ALA A 76 -14.64 5.48 -24.65
N TYR A 77 -14.89 4.21 -24.31
CA TYR A 77 -15.21 3.17 -25.30
C TYR A 77 -16.71 3.09 -25.65
N LYS A 78 -17.57 3.88 -25.00
CA LYS A 78 -19.04 3.86 -25.16
C LYS A 78 -19.67 2.44 -25.24
N PRO A 79 -19.36 1.52 -24.31
CA PRO A 79 -19.94 0.18 -24.31
C PRO A 79 -21.41 0.19 -23.85
N ASP A 80 -22.12 -0.92 -24.11
CA ASP A 80 -23.44 -1.17 -23.53
C ASP A 80 -23.40 -1.12 -21.99
N PRO A 81 -24.45 -0.60 -21.31
CA PRO A 81 -24.46 -0.40 -19.87
C PRO A 81 -24.17 -1.67 -19.05
N LEU A 82 -24.65 -2.82 -19.52
CA LEU A 82 -24.45 -4.11 -18.87
C LEU A 82 -22.98 -4.55 -18.92
N THR A 83 -22.36 -4.43 -20.09
CA THR A 83 -20.95 -4.79 -20.30
C THR A 83 -20.03 -3.84 -19.53
N ALA A 84 -20.36 -2.54 -19.49
CA ALA A 84 -19.66 -1.55 -18.68
C ALA A 84 -19.65 -1.93 -17.19
N ALA A 85 -20.82 -2.27 -16.65
CA ALA A 85 -20.99 -2.64 -15.25
C ALA A 85 -20.24 -3.92 -14.88
N MET A 86 -20.34 -4.97 -15.71
CA MET A 86 -19.61 -6.23 -15.49
C MET A 86 -18.10 -6.03 -15.53
N TYR A 87 -17.60 -5.25 -16.51
CA TYR A 87 -16.18 -4.97 -16.64
C TYR A 87 -15.65 -4.14 -15.47
N PHE A 88 -16.38 -3.08 -15.09
CA PHE A 88 -16.03 -2.26 -13.94
C PHE A 88 -15.97 -3.08 -12.65
N GLY A 89 -16.99 -3.91 -12.39
CA GLY A 89 -17.05 -4.77 -11.20
C GLY A 89 -15.88 -5.75 -11.14
N ALA A 90 -15.59 -6.45 -12.24
CA ALA A 90 -14.48 -7.39 -12.30
C ALA A 90 -13.11 -6.72 -12.11
N ALA A 91 -12.88 -5.57 -12.76
CA ALA A 91 -11.63 -4.82 -12.65
C ALA A 91 -11.44 -4.19 -11.27
N ALA A 92 -12.50 -3.62 -10.68
CA ALA A 92 -12.44 -3.04 -9.34
C ALA A 92 -12.22 -4.11 -8.25
N LEU A 93 -12.90 -5.26 -8.36
CA LEU A 93 -12.74 -6.37 -7.42
C LEU A 93 -11.33 -6.96 -7.50
N SER A 94 -10.82 -7.24 -8.70
CA SER A 94 -9.46 -7.77 -8.88
C SER A 94 -8.38 -6.82 -8.36
N ALA A 95 -8.52 -5.51 -8.61
CA ALA A 95 -7.63 -4.50 -8.04
C ALA A 95 -7.69 -4.46 -6.51
N THR A 96 -8.89 -4.57 -5.93
CA THR A 96 -9.09 -4.59 -4.47
C THR A 96 -8.43 -5.80 -3.84
N VAL A 97 -8.66 -7.00 -4.37
CA VAL A 97 -8.03 -8.23 -3.87
C VAL A 97 -6.51 -8.11 -3.95
N CYS A 98 -5.96 -7.63 -5.06
CA CYS A 98 -4.51 -7.46 -5.22
C CYS A 98 -3.91 -6.52 -4.17
N VAL A 99 -4.52 -5.35 -3.95
CA VAL A 99 -4.07 -4.37 -2.94
C VAL A 99 -4.19 -4.95 -1.53
N MET A 100 -5.31 -5.60 -1.20
CA MET A 100 -5.53 -6.19 0.12
C MET A 100 -4.56 -7.34 0.41
N SER A 101 -4.30 -8.22 -0.57
CA SER A 101 -3.30 -9.29 -0.42
C SER A 101 -1.90 -8.73 -0.20
N TYR A 102 -1.53 -7.65 -0.91
CA TYR A 102 -0.24 -7.00 -0.72
C TYR A 102 -0.10 -6.39 0.68
N LEU A 103 -1.13 -5.69 1.16
CA LEU A 103 -1.16 -5.15 2.52
C LEU A 103 -1.10 -6.26 3.57
N ALA A 104 -1.90 -7.32 3.41
CA ALA A 104 -1.89 -8.46 4.31
C ALA A 104 -0.49 -9.10 4.41
N LEU A 105 0.22 -9.26 3.28
CA LEU A 105 1.60 -9.75 3.27
C LEU A 105 2.55 -8.82 4.03
N MET A 106 2.41 -7.49 3.88
CA MET A 106 3.23 -6.54 4.63
C MET A 106 2.98 -6.62 6.14
N TYR A 107 1.72 -6.64 6.57
CA TYR A 107 1.37 -6.77 7.99
C TYR A 107 1.80 -8.12 8.56
N ALA A 108 1.66 -9.21 7.80
CA ALA A 108 2.13 -10.53 8.20
C ALA A 108 3.65 -10.59 8.34
N ALA A 109 4.38 -10.00 7.38
CA ALA A 109 5.84 -9.90 7.45
C ALA A 109 6.29 -9.09 8.67
N ALA A 110 5.66 -7.94 8.93
CA ALA A 110 5.95 -7.13 10.11
C ALA A 110 5.67 -7.89 11.41
N ALA A 111 4.47 -8.48 11.57
CA ALA A 111 4.13 -9.27 12.75
C ALA A 111 5.09 -10.46 12.95
N GLY A 112 5.48 -11.14 11.86
CA GLY A 112 6.46 -12.22 11.89
C GLY A 112 7.82 -11.77 12.40
N THR A 113 8.35 -10.64 11.89
CA THR A 113 9.65 -10.11 12.35
C THR A 113 9.63 -9.74 13.84
N VAL A 114 8.56 -9.09 14.30
CA VAL A 114 8.41 -8.72 15.71
C VAL A 114 8.28 -9.95 16.60
N GLY A 115 7.53 -10.96 16.17
CA GLY A 115 7.37 -12.22 16.92
C GLY A 115 8.69 -12.98 17.08
N VAL A 116 9.50 -13.06 16.02
CA VAL A 116 10.81 -13.75 16.06
C VAL A 116 11.79 -13.01 16.97
N VAL A 117 11.90 -11.68 16.84
CA VAL A 117 12.78 -10.86 17.69
C VAL A 117 12.33 -10.91 19.15
N GLY A 118 11.03 -10.80 19.41
CA GLY A 118 10.49 -10.88 20.75
C GLY A 118 10.82 -12.20 21.44
N LYS A 119 10.70 -13.32 20.73
CA LYS A 119 11.09 -14.63 21.26
C LYS A 119 12.59 -14.72 21.56
N ALA A 120 13.43 -14.25 20.64
CA ALA A 120 14.89 -14.28 20.80
C ALA A 120 15.44 -13.39 21.94
N LEU A 121 14.64 -12.46 22.46
CA LEU A 121 15.00 -11.61 23.60
C LEU A 121 14.51 -12.17 24.95
N VAL A 122 13.58 -13.13 24.93
CA VAL A 122 13.01 -13.77 26.12
C VAL A 122 13.74 -15.08 26.46
N ASP A 123 14.26 -15.78 25.45
CA ASP A 123 15.15 -16.94 25.58
C ASP A 123 16.60 -16.52 25.89
#